data_AF-A0AA43LGT5-F1
#
_entry.id   AF-A0AA43LGT5-F1
#
_cell.length_a   1.000
_cell.length_b   1.000
_cell.length_c   1.000
_cell.angle_alpha   90.00
_cell.angle_beta   90.00
_cell.angle_gamma   90.00
#
_symmetry.space_group_name_H-M   'P 1'
#
loop_
_entity.id
_entity.type
_entity.pdbx_description
1 polymer ?
#
loop_
_entity_poly.entity_id
_entity_poly.type
_entity_poly.pdbx_seq_one_letter_code
_entity_poly.pdbx_strand_id
1 'polypeptide(L)'
;MAQKGISFREQILSEKGILLCLFVYNALLLFLCSRMSPLYDFNAWSDINVYFTIGKGWMNGLLPYRDLFDHKGPLIFLIYGIGYLIAFFSSKRPLRAFGEGFERKKCILRLSFI
;
A
#
# COMPACT_ATOMS: atom_id res chain seq x y z
N MET A 1 -25.43 16.73 48.61
CA MET A 1 -24.54 16.41 47.47
C MET A 1 -25.42 15.85 46.37
N ALA A 2 -25.70 16.64 45.32
CA ALA A 2 -26.68 16.27 44.29
C ALA A 2 -26.09 15.23 43.33
N GLN A 3 -26.61 14.01 43.36
CA GLN A 3 -26.37 13.04 42.28
C GLN A 3 -27.03 13.59 41.01
N LYS A 4 -26.22 14.08 40.06
CA LYS A 4 -26.67 14.44 38.72
C LYS A 4 -27.14 13.15 38.04
N GLY A 5 -28.46 12.97 37.94
CA GLY A 5 -29.07 11.93 37.10
C GLY A 5 -28.81 12.27 35.64
N ILE A 6 -27.69 11.80 35.10
CA ILE A 6 -27.34 11.97 33.69
C ILE A 6 -28.27 11.06 32.88
N SER A 7 -29.00 11.64 31.94
CA SER A 7 -29.94 10.93 31.07
C SER A 7 -29.22 9.82 30.28
N PHE A 8 -29.82 8.63 30.18
CA PHE A 8 -29.28 7.46 29.47
C PHE A 8 -28.77 7.78 28.04
N ARG A 9 -29.41 8.73 27.34
CA ARG A 9 -28.97 9.20 26.01
C ARG A 9 -27.64 9.95 26.04
N GLU A 10 -27.39 10.75 27.08
CA GLU A 10 -26.11 11.45 27.26
C GLU A 10 -24.99 10.46 27.60
N GLN A 11 -25.32 9.40 28.32
CA GLN A 11 -24.39 8.29 28.59
C GLN A 11 -23.95 7.62 27.28
N ILE A 12 -24.89 7.28 26.38
CA ILE A 12 -24.58 6.71 25.06
C ILE A 12 -23.80 7.69 24.18
N LEU A 13 -24.13 8.98 24.19
CA LEU A 13 -23.42 10.00 23.42
C LEU A 13 -21.98 10.17 23.91
N SER A 14 -21.75 10.10 25.22
CA SER A 14 -20.42 10.11 25.84
C SER A 14 -19.60 8.89 25.41
N GLU A 15 -20.17 7.68 25.46
CA GLU A 15 -19.48 6.46 25.02
C GLU A 15 -19.12 6.50 23.53
N LYS A 16 -20.05 6.92 22.67
CA LYS A 16 -19.77 7.11 21.23
C LYS A 16 -18.70 8.17 21.00
N GLY A 17 -18.69 9.25 21.78
CA GLY A 17 -17.66 10.28 21.74
C GLY A 17 -16.28 9.72 22.10
N ILE A 18 -16.19 8.91 23.15
CA ILE A 18 -14.95 8.25 23.57
C ILE A 18 -14.47 7.28 22.49
N LEU A 19 -15.35 6.46 21.91
CA LEU A 19 -15.00 5.54 20.82
C LEU A 19 -14.49 6.28 19.59
N LEU A 20 -15.13 7.40 19.22
CA LEU A 20 -14.68 8.24 18.11
C LEU A 20 -13.29 8.83 18.38
N CYS A 21 -13.06 9.37 19.58
CA CYS A 21 -11.76 9.90 19.98
C CYS A 21 -10.67 8.83 19.92
N LEU A 22 -10.94 7.63 20.43
CA LEU A 22 -10.01 6.50 20.36
C LEU A 22 -9.74 6.06 18.93
N PHE A 23 -10.76 6.01 18.07
CA PHE A 23 -10.60 5.68 16.66
C PHE A 23 -9.70 6.69 15.95
N VAL A 24 -9.98 8.00 16.12
CA VAL A 24 -9.17 9.08 15.54
C VAL A 24 -7.73 9.03 16.05
N TYR A 25 -7.54 8.83 17.35
CA TYR A 25 -6.21 8.70 17.95
C TYR A 25 -5.40 7.53 17.35
N ASN A 26 -6.02 6.35 17.22
CA ASN A 26 -5.37 5.19 16.59
C ASN A 26 -5.08 5.44 15.10
N ALA A 27 -6.00 6.07 14.37
CA ALA A 27 -5.79 6.41 12.97
C ALA A 27 -4.60 7.35 12.78
N LEU A 28 -4.48 8.38 13.63
CA LEU A 28 -3.34 9.32 13.62
C LEU A 28 -2.02 8.63 13.99
N LEU A 29 -2.03 7.78 15.01
CA LEU A 29 -0.85 6.98 15.37
C LEU A 29 -0.40 6.08 14.22
N LEU A 30 -1.31 5.35 13.59
CA LEU A 30 -0.97 4.51 12.45
C LEU A 30 -0.49 5.34 11.25
N PHE A 31 -1.09 6.50 11.01
CA PHE A 31 -0.69 7.38 9.92
C PHE A 31 0.73 7.94 10.12
N LEU A 32 1.08 8.32 11.35
CA LEU A 32 2.36 8.95 11.68
C LEU A 32 3.48 7.95 12.00
N CYS A 33 3.18 6.81 12.62
CA CYS A 33 4.21 5.87 13.09
C CYS A 33 4.40 4.65 12.18
N SER A 34 3.43 4.33 11.30
CA SER A 34 3.54 3.15 10.44
C SER A 34 4.24 3.47 9.14
N ARG A 35 5.29 2.69 8.81
CA ARG A 35 5.96 2.75 7.49
C ARG A 35 5.10 2.26 6.33
N MET A 36 3.93 1.69 6.61
CA MET A 36 2.91 1.38 5.58
C MET A 36 1.99 2.56 5.28
N SER A 37 2.11 3.68 5.98
CA SER A 37 1.27 4.85 5.71
C SER A 37 1.70 5.57 4.43
N PRO A 38 0.79 6.32 3.78
CA PRO A 38 1.12 7.12 2.60
C PRO A 38 2.16 8.23 2.85
N LEU A 39 2.49 8.50 4.11
CA LEU A 39 3.43 9.55 4.48
C LEU A 39 4.90 9.13 4.20
N TYR A 40 5.17 7.83 4.20
CA TYR A 40 6.50 7.29 4.01
C TYR A 40 6.67 6.72 2.59
N ASP A 41 7.58 7.31 1.81
CA ASP A 41 7.87 6.88 0.43
C ASP A 41 8.58 5.52 0.36
N PHE A 42 9.24 5.08 1.44
CA PHE A 42 10.05 3.88 1.46
C PHE A 42 9.61 2.89 2.54
N ASN A 43 9.34 1.66 2.11
CA ASN A 43 9.12 0.52 3.00
C ASN A 43 10.37 -0.37 3.00
N ALA A 44 10.94 -0.62 4.17
CA ALA A 44 12.12 -1.47 4.33
C ALA A 44 11.79 -2.98 4.28
N TRP A 45 10.51 -3.38 4.24
CA TRP A 45 10.13 -4.79 4.21
C TRP A 45 10.31 -5.40 2.82
N SER A 46 11.09 -6.47 2.77
CA SER A 46 11.42 -7.22 1.55
C SER A 46 10.18 -7.75 0.84
N ASP A 47 9.27 -8.40 1.57
CA ASP A 47 8.17 -9.15 0.95
C ASP A 47 7.18 -8.22 0.24
N ILE A 48 6.86 -7.09 0.87
CA ILE A 48 5.97 -6.07 0.30
C ILE A 48 6.57 -5.49 -0.98
N ASN A 49 7.89 -5.24 -0.97
CA ASN A 49 8.60 -4.73 -2.14
C ASN A 49 8.64 -5.76 -3.28
N VAL A 50 8.76 -7.06 -2.97
CA VAL A 50 8.66 -8.15 -3.96
C VAL A 50 7.26 -8.15 -4.60
N TYR A 51 6.19 -8.13 -3.81
CA TYR A 51 4.82 -8.14 -4.33
C TYR A 51 4.52 -6.90 -5.18
N PHE A 52 4.98 -5.73 -4.74
CA PHE A 52 4.85 -4.49 -5.50
C PHE A 52 5.61 -4.53 -6.82
N THR A 53 6.81 -5.12 -6.83
CA THR A 53 7.62 -5.28 -8.05
C THR A 53 6.94 -6.21 -9.06
N ILE A 54 6.40 -7.33 -8.61
CA ILE A 54 5.67 -8.27 -9.47
C ILE A 54 4.40 -7.61 -10.01
N GLY A 55 3.60 -6.97 -9.15
CA GLY A 55 2.37 -6.27 -9.55
C GLY A 55 2.63 -5.14 -10.55
N LYS A 56 3.67 -4.31 -10.30
CA LYS A 56 4.10 -3.26 -11.24
C LYS A 56 4.60 -3.85 -12.56
N GLY A 57 5.38 -4.93 -12.52
CA GLY A 57 5.83 -5.63 -13.72
C GLY A 57 4.66 -6.13 -14.55
N TRP A 58 3.64 -6.66 -13.88
CA TRP A 58 2.42 -7.15 -14.51
C TRP A 58 1.67 -6.05 -15.25
N MET A 59 1.50 -4.88 -14.63
CA MET A 59 0.87 -3.72 -15.28
C MET A 59 1.70 -3.16 -16.46
N ASN A 60 3.00 -3.49 -16.53
CA ASN A 60 3.91 -3.09 -17.61
C ASN A 60 4.15 -4.19 -18.67
N GLY A 61 3.34 -5.27 -18.65
CA GLY A 61 3.33 -6.32 -19.67
C GLY A 61 4.20 -7.55 -19.37
N LEU A 62 4.73 -7.69 -18.16
CA LEU A 62 5.44 -8.90 -17.72
C LEU A 62 4.45 -9.92 -17.16
N LEU A 63 4.64 -11.21 -17.42
CA LEU A 63 3.74 -12.23 -16.85
C LEU A 63 4.24 -12.71 -15.48
N PRO A 64 3.37 -12.72 -14.44
CA PRO A 64 3.65 -13.42 -13.20
C PRO A 64 3.92 -14.92 -13.45
N TYR A 65 4.82 -15.51 -12.67
CA TYR A 65 5.32 -16.89 -12.76
C TYR A 65 6.13 -17.24 -14.01
N ARG A 66 6.11 -16.41 -15.05
CA ARG A 66 6.97 -16.56 -16.23
C ARG A 66 8.20 -15.67 -16.15
N ASP A 67 7.98 -14.37 -15.97
CA ASP A 67 9.03 -13.36 -16.03
C ASP A 67 9.44 -12.89 -14.63
N LEU A 68 8.47 -12.83 -13.70
CA LEU A 68 8.72 -12.63 -12.26
C LEU A 68 8.08 -13.76 -11.46
N PHE A 69 8.87 -14.41 -10.62
CA PHE A 69 8.43 -15.57 -9.85
C PHE A 69 8.39 -15.27 -8.36
N ASP A 70 7.30 -15.72 -7.72
CA ASP A 70 7.19 -15.86 -6.28
C ASP A 70 6.22 -17.02 -5.97
N HIS A 71 6.26 -17.52 -4.73
CA HIS A 71 5.51 -18.69 -4.26
C HIS A 71 4.10 -18.37 -3.74
N LYS A 72 3.69 -17.10 -3.68
CA LYS A 72 2.32 -16.71 -3.30
C LYS A 72 1.36 -16.78 -4.49
N GLY A 73 0.06 -16.73 -4.22
CA GLY A 73 -0.99 -16.75 -5.25
C GLY A 73 -1.12 -15.42 -6.03
N PRO A 74 -1.62 -15.45 -7.28
CA PRO A 74 -1.57 -14.31 -8.21
C PRO A 74 -2.39 -13.10 -7.74
N LEU A 75 -3.41 -13.33 -6.93
CA LEU A 75 -4.33 -12.32 -6.44
C LEU A 75 -3.59 -11.21 -5.68
N ILE A 76 -2.53 -11.54 -4.93
CA ILE A 76 -1.76 -10.53 -4.20
C ILE A 76 -1.06 -9.56 -5.17
N PHE A 77 -0.46 -10.07 -6.24
CA PHE A 77 0.22 -9.24 -7.24
C PHE A 77 -0.77 -8.34 -7.99
N LEU A 78 -1.99 -8.82 -8.22
CA LEU A 78 -3.06 -8.03 -8.84
C LEU A 78 -3.45 -6.85 -7.96
N ILE A 79 -3.64 -7.06 -6.66
CA ILE A 79 -3.97 -5.98 -5.72
C ILE A 79 -2.87 -4.93 -5.69
N TYR A 80 -1.60 -5.34 -5.60
CA TYR A 80 -0.47 -4.41 -5.64
C TYR A 80 -0.30 -3.73 -7.00
N GLY A 81 -0.64 -4.41 -8.11
CA GLY A 81 -0.68 -3.82 -9.45
C GLY A 81 -1.76 -2.74 -9.59
N ILE A 82 -2.98 -2.98 -9.08
CA ILE A 82 -4.04 -1.97 -9.05
C ILE A 82 -3.62 -0.80 -8.15
N GLY A 83 -3.02 -1.08 -6.98
CA GLY A 83 -2.44 -0.05 -6.12
C GLY A 83 -1.40 0.81 -6.84
N TYR A 84 -0.55 0.19 -7.66
CA TYR A 84 0.40 0.90 -8.51
C TYR A 84 -0.30 1.79 -9.55
N LEU A 85 -1.39 1.34 -10.19
CA LEU A 85 -2.15 2.17 -11.13
C LEU A 85 -2.77 3.38 -10.44
N ILE A 86 -3.41 3.19 -9.28
CA ILE A 86 -4.01 4.27 -8.49
C ILE A 86 -2.94 5.30 -8.09
N ALA A 87 -1.79 4.82 -7.62
CA ALA A 87 -0.67 5.67 -7.25
C ALA A 87 -0.06 6.39 -8.47
N PHE A 88 -0.02 5.75 -9.63
CA PHE A 88 0.44 6.33 -10.89
C PHE A 88 -0.46 7.48 -11.36
N PHE A 89 -1.79 7.33 -11.24
CA PHE A 89 -2.72 8.40 -11.58
C PHE A 89 -2.69 9.55 -10.55
N SER A 90 -2.49 9.24 -9.27
CA SER A 90 -2.49 10.22 -8.18
C SER A 90 -1.18 11.00 -8.06
N SER A 91 -0.04 10.36 -8.32
CA SER A 91 1.29 10.92 -8.09
C SER A 91 2.00 11.30 -9.39
N LYS A 92 2.34 12.58 -9.56
CA LYS A 92 3.22 13.07 -10.65
C LYS A 92 4.70 12.63 -10.49
N ARG A 93 5.03 11.81 -9.49
CA ARG A 93 6.40 11.33 -9.25
C ARG A 93 6.56 9.92 -9.78
N PRO A 94 7.60 9.62 -10.59
CA PRO A 94 7.85 8.27 -11.03
C PRO A 94 8.19 7.40 -9.81
N LEU A 95 7.33 6.43 -9.51
CA LEU A 95 7.53 5.41 -8.46
C LEU A 95 8.74 4.56 -8.81
N ARG A 96 9.92 5.05 -8.43
CA ARG A 96 11.23 4.40 -8.55
C ARG A 96 11.40 3.35 -7.46
N ALA A 97 10.54 2.33 -7.48
CA ALA A 97 10.84 1.03 -6.91
C ALA A 97 11.17 0.07 -8.06
N PHE A 98 12.18 0.44 -8.85
CA PHE A 98 12.73 -0.43 -9.87
C PHE A 98 14.14 -0.76 -9.42
N GLY A 99 14.34 -1.99 -8.96
CA GLY A 99 15.69 -2.54 -8.90
C GLY A 99 16.30 -2.40 -10.29
N GLU A 100 17.44 -1.74 -10.38
CA GLU A 100 18.15 -1.37 -11.61
C GLU A 100 18.60 -2.56 -12.50
N GLY A 101 18.10 -3.77 -12.25
CA GLY A 101 18.48 -4.99 -12.94
C GLY A 101 17.65 -5.33 -14.19
N PHE A 102 16.43 -4.79 -14.36
CA PHE A 102 15.51 -5.34 -15.37
C PHE A 102 15.39 -4.55 -16.68
N GLU A 103 15.73 -3.25 -16.71
CA GLU A 103 15.77 -2.44 -17.96
C GLU A 103 16.78 -2.99 -18.98
N ARG A 104 17.83 -3.70 -18.50
CA ARG A 104 18.77 -4.38 -19.39
C ARG A 104 18.12 -5.45 -20.27
N LYS A 105 17.04 -6.10 -19.83
CA LYS A 105 16.40 -7.15 -20.65
C LYS A 105 15.55 -6.60 -21.79
N LYS A 106 14.96 -5.40 -21.65
CA LYS A 106 14.23 -4.75 -22.74
C LYS A 106 15.18 -4.21 -23.83
N CYS A 107 16.34 -3.70 -23.45
CA CYS A 107 17.35 -3.27 -24.43
C CYS A 107 18.01 -4.47 -25.15
N ILE A 108 18.33 -5.56 -24.43
CA ILE A 108 18.95 -6.75 -25.02
C ILE A 108 17.98 -7.50 -25.97
N LEU A 109 16.70 -7.67 -25.61
CA LEU A 109 15.75 -8.32 -26.52
C LEU A 109 15.45 -7.51 -27.79
N ARG A 110 15.61 -6.18 -27.75
CA ARG A 110 15.43 -5.31 -28.92
C ARG A 110 16.67 -5.27 -29.82
N LEU A 111 17.85 -5.64 -29.31
CA LEU A 111 19.08 -5.83 -30.09
C LEU A 111 19.22 -7.23 -30.69
N SER A 112 18.41 -8.20 -30.28
CA SER A 112 18.40 -9.55 -30.88
C SER A 112 17.44 -9.67 -32.08
N PHE A 113 16.79 -8.58 -32.49
CA PHE A 113 15.85 -8.51 -33.63
C PHE A 113 16.12 -7.34 -34.59
N ILE A 114 17.36 -6.84 -34.60
CA ILE A 114 17.97 -6.00 -35.65
C ILE A 114 19.25 -6.69 -36.08
#